data_AF-A0A4Q3KWA0-F1
#
_entry.id   AF-A0A4Q3KWA0-F1
#
_cell.length_a   1.000
_cell.length_b   1.000
_cell.length_c   1.000
_cell.angle_alpha   90.00
_cell.angle_beta   90.00
_cell.angle_gamma   90.00
#
_symmetry.space_group_name_H-M   'P 1'
#
loop_
_entity.id
_entity.type
_entity.pdbx_description
1 polymer ?
#
loop_
_entity_poly.entity_id
_entity_poly.type
_entity_poly.pdbx_seq_one_letter_code
_entity_poly.pdbx_strand_id
1 'polypeptide(L)'
;MAAPPPPPAATEAQEAAAQALDEEAERLQKLGQVAQSARKREQLLSKYPTTGAAARLLQKRAKAAAAAGQSREAVVLYERLLLARPAMAEDLQIRRAYALLLLESGRFADAAVVLDQLLEHASGRQDSLALGTALGDAYSSMGRTLEAVTLLMRLQTLGGLRPEELGALQQRAIGYVTQNLGAGEAQTLWENSRSMADWAFLQPVLAYKLAKVYYHVRDYERSEQMLNLVAERFGDSPFADDAAQFLQLLKSRFEVDPKAIGVLLPLSGRYKLYGERVQKAMELGIGGHTNFKLIFKDTQGEPTVAAQAVETLVLQEHVIGLVGPLFSGEAMAVAHKAEELAVPLVSLSHREGLPQLGPYVFRAALTVEAQAQALAKVAFETLGFSRFAMLYPRSRYGIDFMTAFWDEVDRRHGEMRGIEAYEPDQTTFKEPVRRLVGRHYLTLRADFKA
;
A
#
# COMPACT_ATOMS: atom_id res chain seq x y z
N MET A 1 -18.04 31.22 -4.24
CA MET A 1 -18.69 31.72 -5.47
C MET A 1 -20.09 31.12 -5.52
N ALA A 2 -21.13 31.93 -5.69
CA ALA A 2 -22.49 31.42 -5.82
C ALA A 2 -22.61 30.52 -7.07
N ALA A 3 -23.34 29.42 -6.97
CA ALA A 3 -23.61 28.57 -8.13
C ALA A 3 -24.32 29.39 -9.22
N PRO A 4 -23.96 29.21 -10.51
CA PRO A 4 -24.63 29.92 -11.59
C PRO A 4 -26.14 29.61 -11.58
N PRO A 5 -26.99 30.60 -11.91
CA PRO A 5 -28.43 30.39 -11.93
C PRO A 5 -28.80 29.26 -12.93
N PRO A 6 -29.82 28.45 -12.61
CA PRO A 6 -30.25 27.38 -13.49
C PRO A 6 -30.63 27.93 -14.88
N PRO A 7 -30.40 27.16 -15.95
CA PRO A 7 -30.73 27.61 -17.29
C PRO A 7 -32.24 27.88 -17.40
N PRO A 8 -32.66 28.91 -18.17
CA PRO A 8 -34.07 29.24 -18.32
C PRO A 8 -34.83 28.08 -18.96
N ALA A 9 -36.08 27.88 -18.52
CA ALA A 9 -36.97 26.88 -19.08
C ALA A 9 -37.16 27.10 -20.59
N ALA A 10 -37.27 26.03 -21.36
CA ALA A 10 -37.50 26.11 -22.79
C ALA A 10 -38.88 26.72 -23.10
N THR A 11 -38.94 27.55 -24.14
CA THR A 11 -40.20 28.10 -24.66
C THR A 11 -41.02 27.02 -25.38
N GLU A 12 -42.33 27.20 -25.51
CA GLU A 12 -43.21 26.27 -26.24
C GLU A 12 -42.75 26.02 -27.67
N ALA A 13 -42.22 27.05 -28.35
CA ALA A 13 -41.67 26.93 -29.69
C ALA A 13 -40.41 26.03 -29.72
N GLN A 14 -39.54 26.12 -28.70
CA GLN A 14 -38.38 25.26 -28.56
C GLN A 14 -38.79 23.82 -28.24
N GLU A 15 -39.81 23.60 -27.40
CA GLU A 15 -40.36 22.26 -27.13
C GLU A 15 -40.91 21.61 -28.41
N ALA A 16 -41.71 22.34 -29.20
CA ALA A 16 -42.26 21.84 -30.46
C ALA A 16 -41.15 21.51 -31.48
N ALA A 17 -40.16 22.38 -31.62
CA ALA A 17 -39.02 22.17 -32.53
C ALA A 17 -38.15 20.98 -32.10
N ALA A 18 -37.94 20.81 -30.79
CA ALA A 18 -37.21 19.67 -30.22
C ALA A 18 -37.97 18.36 -30.44
N GLN A 19 -39.30 18.36 -30.25
CA GLN A 19 -40.13 17.19 -30.47
C GLN A 19 -40.16 16.76 -31.94
N ALA A 20 -40.22 17.70 -32.88
CA ALA A 20 -40.14 17.40 -34.31
C ALA A 20 -38.79 16.73 -34.69
N LEU A 21 -37.67 17.19 -34.12
CA LEU A 21 -36.35 16.56 -34.33
C LEU A 21 -36.28 15.15 -33.74
N ASP A 22 -36.90 14.92 -32.58
CA ASP A 22 -36.94 13.60 -31.94
C ASP A 22 -37.76 12.61 -32.79
N GLU A 23 -38.95 13.00 -33.24
CA GLU A 23 -39.80 12.19 -34.11
C GLU A 23 -39.12 11.86 -35.46
N GLU A 24 -38.44 12.84 -36.07
CA GLU A 24 -37.68 12.62 -37.30
C GLU A 24 -36.53 11.62 -37.06
N ALA A 25 -35.81 11.75 -35.94
CA ALA A 25 -34.75 10.82 -35.58
C ALA A 25 -35.28 9.40 -35.36
N GLU A 26 -36.47 9.24 -34.76
CA GLU A 26 -37.11 7.94 -34.58
C GLU A 26 -37.54 7.30 -35.90
N ARG A 27 -38.10 8.10 -36.82
CA ARG A 27 -38.46 7.62 -38.17
C ARG A 27 -37.23 7.12 -38.92
N LEU A 28 -36.14 7.88 -38.91
CA LEU A 28 -34.88 7.48 -39.54
C LEU A 28 -34.30 6.20 -38.93
N GLN A 29 -34.44 6.01 -37.61
CA GLN A 29 -34.02 4.77 -36.95
C GLN A 29 -34.83 3.56 -37.44
N LYS A 30 -36.17 3.69 -37.54
CA LYS A 30 -37.05 2.61 -38.02
C LYS A 30 -36.78 2.23 -39.48
N LEU A 31 -36.32 3.18 -40.29
CA LEU A 31 -35.91 2.97 -41.69
C LEU A 31 -34.47 2.41 -41.83
N GLY A 32 -33.80 2.05 -40.73
CA GLY A 32 -32.42 1.55 -40.75
C GLY A 32 -31.35 2.61 -41.00
N GLN A 33 -31.72 3.89 -41.08
CA GLN A 33 -30.81 5.02 -41.33
C GLN A 33 -30.14 5.51 -40.03
N VAL A 34 -29.37 4.64 -39.40
CA VAL A 34 -28.81 4.84 -38.05
C VAL A 34 -27.93 6.10 -37.96
N ALA A 35 -27.06 6.33 -38.95
CA ALA A 35 -26.15 7.48 -38.95
C ALA A 35 -26.89 8.83 -39.02
N GLN A 36 -27.97 8.90 -39.80
CA GLN A 36 -28.77 10.13 -39.92
C GLN A 36 -29.60 10.36 -38.64
N SER A 37 -30.16 9.29 -38.08
CA SER A 37 -30.84 9.32 -36.77
C SER A 37 -29.91 9.85 -35.67
N ALA A 38 -28.66 9.37 -35.62
CA ALA A 38 -27.67 9.83 -34.65
C ALA A 38 -27.37 11.34 -34.78
N ARG A 39 -27.20 11.84 -36.02
CA ARG A 39 -26.99 13.28 -36.28
C ARG A 39 -28.15 14.13 -35.80
N LYS A 40 -29.40 13.70 -36.03
CA LYS A 40 -30.60 14.42 -35.57
C LYS A 40 -30.71 14.45 -34.05
N ARG A 41 -30.39 13.35 -33.37
CA ARG A 41 -30.31 13.30 -31.89
C ARG A 41 -29.23 14.21 -31.32
N GLU A 42 -28.08 14.31 -31.98
CA GLU A 42 -27.02 15.23 -31.55
C GLU A 42 -27.39 16.70 -31.81
N GLN A 43 -28.10 16.97 -32.91
CA GLN A 43 -28.68 18.29 -33.18
C GLN A 43 -29.73 18.67 -32.12
N LEU A 44 -30.55 17.72 -31.66
CA LEU A 44 -31.52 17.93 -30.58
C LEU A 44 -30.81 18.35 -29.28
N LEU A 45 -29.79 17.61 -28.85
CA LEU A 45 -29.06 17.90 -27.61
C LEU A 45 -28.27 19.23 -27.67
N SER A 46 -27.73 19.58 -28.84
CA SER A 46 -26.95 20.81 -29.00
C SER A 46 -27.83 22.06 -29.13
N LYS A 47 -28.93 22.00 -29.88
CA LYS A 47 -29.79 23.19 -30.12
C LYS A 47 -30.84 23.40 -29.04
N TYR A 48 -31.34 22.33 -28.43
CA TYR A 48 -32.46 22.40 -27.50
C TYR A 48 -32.20 21.61 -26.19
N PRO A 49 -31.08 21.87 -25.49
CA PRO A 49 -30.64 21.05 -24.35
C PRO A 49 -31.63 21.01 -23.19
N THR A 50 -32.39 22.08 -22.94
CA THR A 50 -33.31 22.21 -21.79
C THR A 50 -34.73 21.66 -22.05
N THR A 51 -34.99 21.09 -23.23
CA THR A 51 -36.33 20.63 -23.62
C THR A 51 -36.68 19.24 -23.06
N GLY A 52 -37.97 18.92 -23.01
CA GLY A 52 -38.44 17.60 -22.56
C GLY A 52 -37.97 16.47 -23.47
N ALA A 53 -37.87 16.71 -24.78
CA ALA A 53 -37.35 15.74 -25.75
C ALA A 53 -35.86 15.45 -25.52
N ALA A 54 -35.05 16.49 -25.30
CA ALA A 54 -33.63 16.32 -24.96
C ALA A 54 -33.45 15.56 -23.64
N ALA A 55 -34.27 15.86 -22.62
CA ALA A 55 -34.25 15.17 -21.33
C ALA A 55 -34.58 13.67 -21.47
N ARG A 56 -35.63 13.31 -22.21
CA ARG A 56 -35.97 11.89 -22.50
C ARG A 56 -34.84 11.18 -23.23
N LEU A 57 -34.21 11.84 -24.20
CA LEU A 57 -33.08 11.28 -24.93
C LEU A 57 -31.87 11.04 -24.01
N LEU A 58 -31.52 12.01 -23.16
CA LEU A 58 -30.44 11.86 -22.18
C LEU A 58 -30.71 10.73 -21.20
N GLN A 59 -31.92 10.65 -20.65
CA GLN A 59 -32.33 9.58 -19.74
C GLN A 59 -32.24 8.19 -20.43
N LYS A 60 -32.68 8.09 -21.69
CA LYS A 60 -32.59 6.85 -22.48
C LYS A 60 -31.14 6.43 -22.72
N ARG A 61 -30.27 7.38 -23.11
CA ARG A 61 -28.83 7.13 -23.28
C ARG A 61 -28.18 6.72 -21.96
N ALA A 62 -28.51 7.39 -20.86
CA ALA A 62 -27.95 7.07 -19.54
C ALA A 62 -28.34 5.66 -19.08
N LYS A 63 -29.61 5.27 -19.24
CA LYS A 63 -30.08 3.90 -18.96
C LYS A 63 -29.40 2.85 -19.83
N ALA A 64 -29.16 3.15 -21.10
CA ALA A 64 -28.45 2.25 -22.01
C ALA A 64 -26.97 2.08 -21.61
N ALA A 65 -26.28 3.19 -21.29
CA ALA A 65 -24.90 3.16 -20.81
C ALA A 65 -24.78 2.38 -19.48
N ALA A 66 -25.71 2.59 -18.54
CA ALA A 66 -25.77 1.83 -17.30
C ALA A 66 -25.96 0.33 -17.54
N ALA A 67 -26.89 -0.06 -18.43
CA ALA A 67 -27.10 -1.47 -18.80
C ALA A 67 -25.88 -2.10 -19.49
N ALA A 68 -25.03 -1.29 -20.13
CA ALA A 68 -23.76 -1.73 -20.72
C ALA A 68 -22.58 -1.76 -19.72
N GLY A 69 -22.82 -1.49 -18.43
CA GLY A 69 -21.77 -1.40 -17.41
C GLY A 69 -20.88 -0.16 -17.51
N GLN A 70 -21.28 0.84 -18.30
CA GLN A 70 -20.54 2.09 -18.53
C GLN A 70 -20.97 3.15 -17.50
N SER A 71 -20.82 2.86 -16.20
CA SER A 71 -21.36 3.70 -15.12
C SER A 71 -20.81 5.13 -15.13
N ARG A 72 -19.54 5.34 -15.52
CA ARG A 72 -18.95 6.69 -15.67
C ARG A 72 -19.64 7.52 -16.75
N GLU A 73 -19.96 6.92 -17.89
CA GLU A 73 -20.68 7.61 -18.98
C GLU A 73 -22.13 7.91 -18.57
N ALA A 74 -22.77 6.94 -17.92
CA ALA A 74 -24.13 7.10 -17.41
C ALA A 74 -24.23 8.26 -16.41
N VAL A 75 -23.27 8.41 -15.49
CA VAL A 75 -23.17 9.55 -14.56
C VAL A 75 -23.15 10.88 -15.31
N VAL A 76 -22.26 11.03 -16.31
CA VAL A 76 -22.16 12.28 -17.10
C VAL A 76 -23.47 12.61 -17.81
N LEU A 77 -24.18 11.59 -18.32
CA LEU A 77 -25.47 11.78 -18.98
C LEU A 77 -26.58 12.20 -18.00
N TYR A 78 -26.59 11.65 -16.78
CA TYR A 78 -27.50 12.09 -15.72
C TYR A 78 -27.17 13.50 -15.21
N GLU A 79 -25.89 13.87 -15.08
CA GLU A 79 -25.50 15.23 -14.71
C GLU A 79 -25.98 16.25 -15.76
N ARG A 80 -25.82 15.93 -17.05
CA ARG A 80 -26.36 16.75 -18.15
C ARG A 80 -27.88 16.87 -18.08
N LEU A 81 -28.58 15.78 -17.77
CA LEU A 81 -30.04 15.76 -17.61
C LEU A 81 -30.48 16.68 -16.46
N LEU A 82 -29.86 16.54 -15.28
CA LEU A 82 -30.21 17.31 -14.08
C LEU A 82 -29.86 18.79 -14.21
N LEU A 83 -28.76 19.12 -14.89
CA LEU A 83 -28.40 20.50 -15.23
C LEU A 83 -29.38 21.13 -16.21
N ALA A 84 -29.81 20.38 -17.23
CA ALA A 84 -30.73 20.87 -18.26
C ALA A 84 -32.17 21.06 -17.75
N ARG A 85 -32.60 20.22 -16.82
CA ARG A 85 -33.96 20.22 -16.25
C ARG A 85 -33.90 20.07 -14.73
N PRO A 86 -33.62 21.15 -13.98
CA PRO A 86 -33.53 21.08 -12.51
C PRO A 86 -34.81 20.57 -11.83
N ALA A 87 -35.99 20.80 -12.42
CA ALA A 87 -37.26 20.25 -11.90
C ALA A 87 -37.28 18.72 -11.88
N MET A 88 -36.57 18.04 -12.80
CA MET A 88 -36.42 16.58 -12.76
C MET A 88 -35.51 16.12 -11.62
N ALA A 89 -34.76 17.02 -11.00
CA ALA A 89 -34.09 16.71 -9.77
C ALA A 89 -35.10 16.45 -8.65
N GLU A 90 -36.37 16.83 -8.71
CA GLU A 90 -37.34 16.46 -7.66
C GLU A 90 -37.85 15.02 -7.79
N ASP A 91 -37.58 14.35 -8.92
CA ASP A 91 -37.97 12.96 -9.14
C ASP A 91 -37.02 12.01 -8.37
N LEU A 92 -37.58 11.37 -7.34
CA LEU A 92 -36.86 10.42 -6.47
C LEU A 92 -36.29 9.22 -7.23
N GLN A 93 -36.94 8.75 -8.30
CA GLN A 93 -36.45 7.63 -9.10
C GLN A 93 -35.22 8.02 -9.91
N ILE A 94 -35.21 9.24 -10.45
CA ILE A 94 -34.05 9.79 -11.17
C ILE A 94 -32.88 9.98 -10.19
N ARG A 95 -33.10 10.60 -9.03
CA ARG A 95 -32.07 10.76 -8.00
C ARG A 95 -31.49 9.42 -7.55
N ARG A 96 -32.35 8.42 -7.33
CA ARG A 96 -31.90 7.08 -6.92
C ARG A 96 -31.02 6.42 -7.97
N ALA A 97 -31.46 6.41 -9.23
CA ALA A 97 -30.66 5.85 -10.32
C ALA A 97 -29.30 6.57 -10.45
N TYR A 98 -29.31 7.89 -10.33
CA TYR A 98 -28.10 8.70 -10.36
C TYR A 98 -27.15 8.37 -9.18
N ALA A 99 -27.68 8.26 -7.97
CA ALA A 99 -26.90 7.97 -6.76
C ALA A 99 -26.23 6.59 -6.80
N LEU A 100 -26.94 5.56 -7.29
CA LEU A 100 -26.37 4.22 -7.46
C LEU A 100 -25.27 4.20 -8.52
N LEU A 101 -25.45 4.95 -9.62
CA LEU A 101 -24.41 5.08 -10.65
C LEU A 101 -23.17 5.83 -10.14
N LEU A 102 -23.35 6.85 -9.27
CA LEU A 102 -22.23 7.51 -8.61
C LEU A 102 -21.43 6.52 -7.77
N LEU A 103 -22.11 5.66 -7.00
CA LEU A 103 -21.48 4.61 -6.21
C LEU A 103 -20.68 3.64 -7.10
N GLU A 104 -21.29 3.09 -8.15
CA GLU A 104 -20.63 2.19 -9.09
C GLU A 104 -19.44 2.83 -9.83
N SER A 105 -19.53 4.12 -10.12
CA SER A 105 -18.47 4.86 -10.82
C SER A 105 -17.26 5.19 -9.94
N GLY A 106 -17.35 4.97 -8.62
CA GLY A 106 -16.35 5.31 -7.63
C GLY A 106 -16.43 6.74 -7.07
N ARG A 107 -17.51 7.48 -7.35
CA ARG A 107 -17.76 8.84 -6.85
C ARG A 107 -18.48 8.81 -5.50
N PHE A 108 -17.82 8.21 -4.51
CA PHE A 108 -18.44 7.88 -3.22
C PHE A 108 -18.93 9.09 -2.42
N ALA A 109 -18.20 10.22 -2.45
CA ALA A 109 -18.60 11.44 -1.73
C ALA A 109 -19.91 12.02 -2.28
N ASP A 110 -20.01 12.12 -3.61
CA ASP A 110 -21.23 12.61 -4.27
C ASP A 110 -22.39 11.63 -4.06
N ALA A 111 -22.12 10.32 -4.15
CA ALA A 111 -23.12 9.29 -3.87
C ALA A 111 -23.67 9.42 -2.44
N ALA A 112 -22.81 9.60 -1.45
CA ALA A 112 -23.21 9.73 -0.06
C ALA A 112 -24.14 10.92 0.17
N VAL A 113 -23.83 12.10 -0.40
CA VAL A 113 -24.69 13.29 -0.29
C VAL A 113 -26.08 13.03 -0.85
N VAL A 114 -26.18 12.42 -2.02
CA VAL A 114 -27.49 12.16 -2.65
C VAL A 114 -28.25 11.05 -1.92
N LEU A 115 -27.57 9.98 -1.50
CA LEU A 115 -28.18 8.86 -0.78
C LEU A 115 -28.68 9.25 0.61
N ASP A 116 -27.98 10.13 1.32
CA ASP A 116 -28.39 10.63 2.64
C ASP A 116 -29.71 11.42 2.53
N GLN A 117 -29.81 12.34 1.56
CA GLN A 117 -31.06 13.06 1.26
C GLN A 117 -32.22 12.13 0.86
N LEU A 118 -31.91 11.11 0.05
CA LEU A 118 -32.92 10.12 -0.36
C LEU A 118 -33.41 9.28 0.82
N LEU A 119 -32.51 8.93 1.75
CA LEU A 119 -32.84 8.12 2.92
C LEU A 119 -33.84 8.82 3.85
N GLU A 120 -33.77 10.15 3.97
CA GLU A 120 -34.75 10.96 4.73
C GLU A 120 -36.17 10.84 4.17
N HIS A 121 -36.31 10.57 2.87
CA HIS A 121 -37.58 10.46 2.14
C HIS A 121 -37.93 9.02 1.77
N ALA A 122 -37.24 8.04 2.36
CA ALA A 122 -37.40 6.64 2.02
C ALA A 122 -38.86 6.15 2.21
N SER A 123 -39.40 5.55 1.18
CA SER A 123 -40.79 5.06 1.16
C SER A 123 -40.87 3.66 1.75
N GLY A 124 -40.86 3.60 3.08
CA GLY A 124 -41.01 2.37 3.85
C GLY A 124 -39.73 1.55 4.00
N ARG A 125 -39.84 0.43 4.71
CA ARG A 125 -38.70 -0.34 5.24
C ARG A 125 -37.72 -0.84 4.17
N GLN A 126 -38.22 -1.45 3.09
CA GLN A 126 -37.36 -1.98 2.03
C GLN A 126 -36.56 -0.88 1.34
N ASP A 127 -37.17 0.29 1.21
CA ASP A 127 -36.52 1.44 0.61
C ASP A 127 -35.43 2.01 1.52
N SER A 128 -35.73 2.15 2.82
CA SER A 128 -34.74 2.55 3.82
C SER A 128 -33.55 1.60 3.88
N LEU A 129 -33.80 0.29 3.79
CA LEU A 129 -32.73 -0.72 3.75
C LEU A 129 -31.87 -0.57 2.50
N ALA A 130 -32.48 -0.44 1.31
CA ALA A 130 -31.74 -0.32 0.07
C ALA A 130 -30.90 0.97 0.01
N LEU A 131 -31.48 2.11 0.37
CA LEU A 131 -30.79 3.40 0.36
C LEU A 131 -29.72 3.49 1.44
N GLY A 132 -30.03 3.06 2.67
CA GLY A 132 -29.09 3.14 3.78
C GLY A 132 -27.94 2.15 3.66
N THR A 133 -28.15 0.98 3.05
CA THR A 133 -27.03 0.05 2.76
C THR A 133 -26.12 0.59 1.67
N ALA A 134 -26.67 1.21 0.61
CA ALA A 134 -25.87 1.89 -0.41
C ALA A 134 -25.08 3.08 0.17
N LEU A 135 -25.69 3.83 1.10
CA LEU A 135 -25.02 4.92 1.82
C LEU A 135 -23.90 4.38 2.71
N GLY A 136 -24.12 3.25 3.39
CA GLY A 136 -23.10 2.54 4.15
C GLY A 136 -21.92 2.12 3.28
N ASP A 137 -22.18 1.63 2.06
CA ASP A 137 -21.14 1.25 1.11
C ASP A 137 -20.32 2.49 0.69
N ALA A 138 -20.98 3.62 0.42
CA ALA A 138 -20.31 4.88 0.14
C ALA A 138 -19.42 5.34 1.30
N TYR A 139 -19.92 5.31 2.54
CA TYR A 139 -19.15 5.67 3.74
C TYR A 139 -17.94 4.76 3.92
N SER A 140 -18.11 3.44 3.82
CA SER A 140 -17.01 2.48 3.93
C SER A 140 -15.94 2.71 2.87
N SER A 141 -16.33 2.98 1.61
CA SER A 141 -15.38 3.28 0.52
C SER A 141 -14.63 4.60 0.69
N MET A 142 -15.14 5.53 1.51
CA MET A 142 -14.44 6.76 1.90
C MET A 142 -13.57 6.60 3.15
N GLY A 143 -13.47 5.39 3.74
CA GLY A 143 -12.78 5.16 5.00
C GLY A 143 -13.56 5.67 6.24
N ARG A 144 -14.84 6.01 6.08
CA ARG A 144 -15.74 6.46 7.15
C ARG A 144 -16.43 5.25 7.80
N THR A 145 -15.64 4.30 8.29
CA THR A 145 -16.13 2.97 8.69
C THR A 145 -17.03 3.02 9.92
N LEU A 146 -16.72 3.85 10.92
CA LEU A 146 -17.57 4.01 12.11
C LEU A 146 -18.98 4.45 11.74
N GLU A 147 -19.11 5.42 10.83
CA GLU A 147 -20.40 5.93 10.35
C GLU A 147 -21.15 4.88 9.53
N ALA A 148 -20.45 4.16 8.66
CA ALA A 148 -21.02 3.06 7.88
C ALA A 148 -21.62 1.96 8.79
N VAL A 149 -20.86 1.50 9.78
CA VAL A 149 -21.33 0.47 10.73
C VAL A 149 -22.50 1.00 11.55
N THR A 150 -22.39 2.21 12.11
CA THR A 150 -23.46 2.82 12.93
C THR A 150 -24.76 2.97 12.14
N LEU A 151 -24.68 3.33 10.86
CA LEU A 151 -25.84 3.40 9.96
C LEU A 151 -26.49 2.02 9.78
N LEU A 152 -25.70 0.97 9.53
CA LEU A 152 -26.24 -0.38 9.42
C LEU A 152 -26.90 -0.84 10.73
N MET A 153 -26.31 -0.50 11.89
CA MET A 153 -26.90 -0.85 13.18
C MET A 153 -28.23 -0.12 13.41
N ARG A 154 -28.33 1.15 13.00
CA ARG A 154 -29.60 1.87 12.99
C ARG A 154 -30.62 1.18 12.08
N LEU A 155 -30.22 0.73 10.90
CA LEU A 155 -31.12 -0.01 10.00
C LEU A 155 -31.61 -1.34 10.58
N GLN A 156 -30.82 -2.02 11.41
CA GLN A 156 -31.25 -3.24 12.10
C GLN A 156 -32.38 -3.01 13.11
N THR A 157 -32.51 -1.79 13.64
CA THR A 157 -33.62 -1.43 14.55
C THR A 157 -34.96 -1.23 13.83
N LEU A 158 -34.97 -1.24 12.49
CA LEU A 158 -36.21 -1.21 11.71
C LEU A 158 -36.98 -2.51 11.95
N GLY A 159 -38.06 -2.46 12.74
CA GLY A 159 -38.85 -3.63 13.11
C GLY A 159 -39.34 -4.45 11.90
N GLY A 160 -39.51 -5.76 12.09
CA GLY A 160 -40.03 -6.67 11.06
C GLY A 160 -39.02 -7.10 9.99
N LEU A 161 -37.72 -7.05 10.31
CA LEU A 161 -36.66 -7.63 9.47
C LEU A 161 -36.78 -9.15 9.40
N ARG A 162 -36.65 -9.69 8.19
CA ARG A 162 -36.51 -11.14 7.99
C ARG A 162 -35.12 -11.57 8.47
N PRO A 163 -34.94 -12.81 8.96
CA PRO A 163 -33.63 -13.32 9.38
C PRO A 163 -32.54 -13.17 8.32
N GLU A 164 -32.88 -13.36 7.04
CA GLU A 164 -31.96 -13.17 5.91
C GLU A 164 -31.50 -11.72 5.74
N GLU A 165 -32.41 -10.75 5.94
CA GLU A 165 -32.10 -9.32 5.83
C GLU A 165 -31.21 -8.87 6.99
N LEU A 166 -31.51 -9.33 8.21
CA LEU A 166 -30.67 -9.09 9.38
C LEU A 166 -29.27 -9.67 9.19
N GLY A 167 -29.19 -10.94 8.74
CA GLY A 167 -27.92 -11.59 8.45
C GLY A 167 -27.10 -10.85 7.39
N ALA A 168 -27.74 -10.36 6.33
CA ALA A 168 -27.07 -9.56 5.30
C ALA A 168 -26.50 -8.24 5.84
N LEU A 169 -27.23 -7.53 6.71
CA LEU A 169 -26.75 -6.31 7.36
C LEU A 169 -25.55 -6.61 8.28
N GLN A 170 -25.64 -7.68 9.08
CA GLN A 170 -24.56 -8.09 9.98
C GLN A 170 -23.29 -8.48 9.21
N GLN A 171 -23.42 -9.29 8.16
CA GLN A 171 -22.30 -9.69 7.31
C GLN A 171 -21.65 -8.47 6.63
N ARG A 172 -22.45 -7.51 6.17
CA ARG A 172 -21.93 -6.27 5.58
C ARG A 172 -21.17 -5.43 6.61
N ALA A 173 -21.67 -5.30 7.83
CA ALA A 173 -20.98 -4.60 8.91
C ALA A 173 -19.65 -5.26 9.28
N ILE A 174 -19.60 -6.61 9.35
CA ILE A 174 -18.33 -7.36 9.54
C ILE A 174 -17.35 -7.05 8.40
N GLY A 175 -17.84 -7.02 7.15
CA GLY A 175 -17.05 -6.64 5.98
C GLY A 175 -16.40 -5.25 6.11
N TYR A 176 -17.17 -4.24 6.52
CA TYR A 176 -16.65 -2.89 6.73
C TYR A 176 -15.56 -2.83 7.81
N VAL A 177 -15.78 -3.52 8.94
CA VAL A 177 -14.78 -3.61 10.04
C VAL A 177 -13.48 -4.26 9.57
N THR A 178 -13.62 -5.32 8.76
CA THR A 178 -12.48 -6.11 8.30
C THR A 178 -11.58 -5.29 7.36
N GLN A 179 -12.20 -4.58 6.41
CA GLN A 179 -11.48 -3.91 5.32
C GLN A 179 -10.87 -2.56 5.73
N ASN A 180 -11.65 -1.65 6.32
CA ASN A 180 -11.28 -0.23 6.35
C ASN A 180 -11.26 0.41 7.75
N LEU A 181 -11.44 -0.37 8.83
CA LEU A 181 -11.50 0.18 10.18
C LEU A 181 -10.14 0.63 10.72
N GLY A 182 -10.06 1.89 11.17
CA GLY A 182 -8.89 2.46 11.86
C GLY A 182 -8.76 2.00 13.31
N ALA A 183 -7.53 2.09 13.86
CA ALA A 183 -7.23 1.63 15.23
C ALA A 183 -8.05 2.34 16.32
N GLY A 184 -8.22 3.67 16.22
CA GLY A 184 -9.02 4.44 17.17
C GLY A 184 -10.51 4.10 17.12
N GLU A 185 -11.06 3.94 15.91
CA GLU A 185 -12.46 3.56 15.71
C GLU A 185 -12.76 2.15 16.20
N ALA A 186 -11.79 1.22 16.11
CA ALA A 186 -11.94 -0.15 16.60
C ALA A 186 -12.21 -0.20 18.10
N GLN A 187 -11.56 0.65 18.88
CA GLN A 187 -11.81 0.74 20.33
C GLN A 187 -13.22 1.27 20.62
N THR A 188 -13.66 2.31 19.91
CA THR A 188 -15.02 2.85 20.06
C THR A 188 -16.09 1.82 19.69
N LEU A 189 -15.94 1.13 18.56
CA LEU A 189 -16.86 0.07 18.16
C LEU A 189 -16.86 -1.10 19.14
N TRP A 190 -15.71 -1.44 19.72
CA TRP A 190 -15.60 -2.47 20.75
C TRP A 190 -16.41 -2.11 22.00
N GLU A 191 -16.27 -0.90 22.51
CA GLU A 191 -17.03 -0.41 23.68
C GLU A 191 -18.54 -0.39 23.41
N ASN A 192 -18.94 0.05 22.22
CA ASN A 192 -20.33 -0.01 21.77
C ASN A 192 -20.84 -1.45 21.71
N SER A 193 -20.06 -2.37 21.13
CA SER A 193 -20.44 -3.78 21.00
C SER A 193 -20.63 -4.51 22.35
N ARG A 194 -19.98 -4.01 23.42
CA ARG A 194 -20.11 -4.56 24.78
C ARG A 194 -21.32 -4.02 25.52
N SER A 195 -21.76 -2.81 25.21
CA SER A 195 -22.88 -2.14 25.89
C SER A 195 -24.23 -2.38 25.21
N MET A 196 -24.23 -2.63 23.89
CA MET A 196 -25.44 -2.83 23.09
C MET A 196 -25.53 -4.28 22.60
N ALA A 197 -26.57 -5.01 23.04
CA ALA A 197 -26.74 -6.43 22.72
C ALA A 197 -26.80 -6.71 21.20
N ASP A 198 -27.47 -5.83 20.44
CA ASP A 198 -27.63 -5.99 18.99
C ASP A 198 -26.30 -5.85 18.22
N TRP A 199 -25.25 -5.32 18.86
CA TRP A 199 -23.92 -5.15 18.28
C TRP A 199 -22.99 -6.31 18.63
N ALA A 200 -23.43 -7.28 19.44
CA ALA A 200 -22.59 -8.35 19.96
C ALA A 200 -21.95 -9.22 18.85
N PHE A 201 -22.60 -9.35 17.69
CA PHE A 201 -22.07 -10.10 16.54
C PHE A 201 -20.77 -9.51 15.96
N LEU A 202 -20.46 -8.23 16.25
CA LEU A 202 -19.20 -7.59 15.86
C LEU A 202 -18.04 -7.91 16.81
N GLN A 203 -18.32 -8.42 18.01
CA GLN A 203 -17.29 -8.68 19.01
C GLN A 203 -16.15 -9.60 18.51
N PRO A 204 -16.41 -10.71 17.79
CA PRO A 204 -15.32 -11.57 17.29
C PRO A 204 -14.37 -10.83 16.34
N VAL A 205 -14.91 -10.10 15.36
CA VAL A 205 -14.10 -9.37 14.38
C VAL A 205 -13.37 -8.19 15.03
N LEU A 206 -14.00 -7.48 15.96
CA LEU A 206 -13.41 -6.35 16.67
C LEU A 206 -12.30 -6.81 17.63
N ALA A 207 -12.51 -7.90 18.37
CA ALA A 207 -11.49 -8.46 19.26
C ALA A 207 -10.25 -8.90 18.45
N TYR A 208 -10.45 -9.62 17.34
CA TYR A 208 -9.33 -10.01 16.48
C TYR A 208 -8.61 -8.80 15.85
N LYS A 209 -9.35 -7.78 15.41
CA LYS A 209 -8.76 -6.52 14.90
C LYS A 209 -7.95 -5.81 15.98
N LEU A 210 -8.50 -5.67 17.18
CA LEU A 210 -7.82 -5.05 18.32
C LEU A 210 -6.58 -5.83 18.75
N ALA A 211 -6.61 -7.17 18.71
CA ALA A 211 -5.41 -7.97 18.95
C ALA A 211 -4.26 -7.57 18.00
N LYS A 212 -4.54 -7.44 16.70
CA LYS A 212 -3.55 -6.99 15.71
C LYS A 212 -3.06 -5.57 15.98
N VAL A 213 -3.96 -4.66 16.34
CA VAL A 213 -3.61 -3.28 16.72
C VAL A 213 -2.66 -3.28 17.92
N TYR A 214 -3.01 -3.98 18.99
CA TYR A 214 -2.20 -4.08 20.21
C TYR A 214 -0.84 -4.72 19.96
N TYR A 215 -0.78 -5.75 19.12
CA TYR A 215 0.48 -6.34 18.68
C TYR A 215 1.41 -5.31 18.00
N HIS A 216 0.88 -4.52 17.06
CA HIS A 216 1.69 -3.52 16.35
C HIS A 216 2.22 -2.40 17.25
N VAL A 217 1.47 -2.01 18.29
CA VAL A 217 1.92 -1.03 19.29
C VAL A 217 2.72 -1.67 20.44
N ARG A 218 3.05 -2.96 20.34
CA ARG A 218 3.81 -3.74 21.34
C ARG A 218 3.12 -3.92 22.69
N ASP A 219 1.81 -3.70 22.75
CA ASP A 219 0.98 -4.00 23.92
C ASP A 219 0.57 -5.47 23.88
N TYR A 220 1.56 -6.32 24.14
CA TYR A 220 1.44 -7.77 24.00
C TYR A 220 0.48 -8.42 24.98
N GLU A 221 0.37 -7.85 26.18
CA GLU A 221 -0.58 -8.31 27.19
C GLU A 221 -2.01 -8.14 26.68
N ARG A 222 -2.37 -6.95 26.18
CA ARG A 222 -3.72 -6.73 25.62
C ARG A 222 -3.95 -7.50 24.32
N SER A 223 -2.91 -7.66 23.49
CA SER A 223 -2.99 -8.52 22.31
C SER A 223 -3.36 -9.95 22.70
N GLU A 224 -2.67 -10.53 23.70
CA GLU A 224 -2.96 -11.88 24.20
C GLU A 224 -4.37 -11.98 24.78
N GLN A 225 -4.79 -11.01 25.60
CA GLN A 225 -6.14 -10.96 26.17
C GLN A 225 -7.22 -11.00 25.08
N MET A 226 -7.06 -10.23 24.00
CA MET A 226 -8.01 -10.20 22.90
C MET A 226 -8.03 -11.50 22.09
N LEU A 227 -6.88 -12.13 21.87
CA LEU A 227 -6.80 -13.42 21.17
C LEU A 227 -7.41 -14.56 21.98
N ASN A 228 -7.12 -14.63 23.28
CA ASN A 228 -7.75 -15.59 24.18
C ASN A 228 -9.27 -15.38 24.21
N LEU A 229 -9.74 -14.13 24.22
CA LEU A 229 -11.17 -13.84 24.16
C LEU A 229 -11.84 -14.38 22.89
N VAL A 230 -11.17 -14.28 21.73
CA VAL A 230 -11.67 -14.88 20.50
C VAL A 230 -11.70 -16.41 20.60
N ALA A 231 -10.63 -17.03 21.07
CA ALA A 231 -10.53 -18.49 21.17
C ALA A 231 -11.54 -19.09 22.17
N GLU A 232 -11.72 -18.46 23.34
CA GLU A 232 -12.53 -19.01 24.43
C GLU A 232 -14.02 -18.69 24.28
N ARG A 233 -14.35 -17.47 23.81
CA ARG A 233 -15.73 -16.98 23.76
C ARG A 233 -16.33 -16.99 22.36
N PHE A 234 -15.50 -16.92 21.33
CA PHE A 234 -15.92 -16.81 19.93
C PHE A 234 -15.32 -17.92 19.05
N GLY A 235 -15.16 -19.12 19.63
CA GLY A 235 -14.57 -20.29 18.96
C GLY A 235 -15.30 -20.74 17.68
N ASP A 236 -16.60 -20.46 17.57
CA ASP A 236 -17.39 -20.76 16.35
C ASP A 236 -17.30 -19.65 15.28
N SER A 237 -16.55 -18.56 15.55
CA SER A 237 -16.44 -17.44 14.61
C SER A 237 -15.43 -17.73 13.49
N PRO A 238 -15.57 -17.08 12.32
CA PRO A 238 -14.58 -17.19 11.24
C PRO A 238 -13.17 -16.72 11.59
N PHE A 239 -12.98 -16.09 12.75
CA PHE A 239 -11.70 -15.54 13.20
C PHE A 239 -11.01 -16.43 14.25
N ALA A 240 -11.63 -17.53 14.66
CA ALA A 240 -11.11 -18.38 15.73
C ALA A 240 -9.78 -19.04 15.38
N ASP A 241 -9.69 -19.69 14.21
CA ASP A 241 -8.48 -20.37 13.76
C ASP A 241 -7.32 -19.38 13.58
N ASP A 242 -7.59 -18.26 12.92
CA ASP A 242 -6.63 -17.17 12.73
C ASP A 242 -6.14 -16.61 14.08
N ALA A 243 -7.04 -16.39 15.03
CA ALA A 243 -6.68 -15.91 16.36
C ALA A 243 -5.86 -16.93 17.15
N ALA A 244 -6.17 -18.23 17.05
CA ALA A 244 -5.44 -19.29 17.71
C ALA A 244 -4.00 -19.41 17.16
N GLN A 245 -3.84 -19.37 15.83
CA GLN A 245 -2.53 -19.34 15.19
C GLN A 245 -1.74 -18.10 15.63
N PHE A 246 -2.39 -16.93 15.64
CA PHE A 246 -1.74 -15.71 16.07
C PHE A 246 -1.34 -15.75 17.55
N LEU A 247 -2.16 -16.33 18.43
CA LEU A 247 -1.82 -16.55 19.83
C LEU A 247 -0.61 -17.46 19.99
N GLN A 248 -0.52 -18.53 19.19
CA GLN A 248 0.63 -19.42 19.22
C GLN A 248 1.92 -18.70 18.82
N LEU A 249 1.88 -17.89 17.76
CA LEU A 249 3.01 -17.03 17.35
C LEU A 249 3.37 -16.02 18.45
N LEU A 250 2.36 -15.47 19.11
CA LEU A 250 2.52 -14.54 20.23
C LEU A 250 3.19 -15.19 21.45
N LYS A 251 2.98 -16.48 21.68
CA LYS A 251 3.58 -17.23 22.79
C LYS A 251 4.97 -17.75 22.42
N SER A 252 5.14 -18.26 21.20
CA SER A 252 6.41 -18.87 20.74
C SER A 252 7.56 -17.86 20.67
N ARG A 253 7.29 -16.56 20.51
CA ARG A 253 8.37 -15.55 20.61
C ARG A 253 9.06 -15.48 21.97
N PHE A 254 8.42 -15.97 23.03
CA PHE A 254 9.04 -16.07 24.36
C PHE A 254 9.72 -17.41 24.57
N GLU A 255 9.45 -18.40 23.71
CA GLU A 255 10.21 -19.64 23.65
C GLU A 255 11.53 -19.35 22.95
N VAL A 256 12.57 -19.19 23.75
CA VAL A 256 13.92 -18.86 23.29
C VAL A 256 14.87 -19.92 23.83
N ASP A 257 15.65 -20.53 22.93
CA ASP A 257 16.83 -21.28 23.28
C ASP A 257 18.00 -20.29 23.46
N PRO A 258 18.45 -20.03 24.70
CA PRO A 258 19.48 -19.03 24.97
C PRO A 258 20.86 -19.39 24.39
N LYS A 259 21.01 -20.61 23.86
CA LYS A 259 22.23 -21.11 23.24
C LYS A 259 22.18 -21.09 21.72
N ALA A 260 21.05 -20.75 21.12
CA ALA A 260 20.82 -20.84 19.68
C ALA A 260 21.02 -19.50 18.97
N ILE A 261 21.96 -19.44 18.04
CA ILE A 261 22.18 -18.24 17.20
C ILE A 261 21.83 -18.58 15.76
N GLY A 262 20.89 -17.84 15.19
CA GLY A 262 20.51 -17.97 13.79
C GLY A 262 21.47 -17.21 12.89
N VAL A 263 21.90 -17.83 11.80
CA VAL A 263 22.87 -17.24 10.88
C VAL A 263 22.31 -17.23 9.46
N LEU A 264 22.25 -16.04 8.87
CA LEU A 264 21.68 -15.80 7.54
C LEU A 264 22.81 -15.53 6.55
N LEU A 265 23.07 -16.48 5.65
CA LEU A 265 24.12 -16.39 4.63
C LEU A 265 23.61 -16.89 3.28
N PRO A 266 24.11 -16.37 2.15
CA PRO A 266 23.83 -16.93 0.84
C PRO A 266 24.72 -18.16 0.62
N LEU A 267 24.17 -19.34 0.89
CA LEU A 267 24.84 -20.64 0.80
C LEU A 267 24.59 -21.35 -0.53
N SER A 268 23.78 -20.76 -1.40
CA SER A 268 23.58 -21.18 -2.78
C SER A 268 23.60 -20.00 -3.77
N GLY A 269 23.45 -20.31 -5.06
CA GLY A 269 23.43 -19.31 -6.13
C GLY A 269 24.78 -18.60 -6.34
N ARG A 270 24.71 -17.42 -6.97
CA ARG A 270 25.89 -16.63 -7.41
C ARG A 270 26.80 -16.17 -6.29
N TYR A 271 26.29 -16.07 -5.06
CA TYR A 271 27.03 -15.55 -3.91
C TYR A 271 27.51 -16.63 -2.93
N LYS A 272 27.27 -17.91 -3.25
CA LYS A 272 27.62 -19.09 -2.43
C LYS A 272 29.04 -19.04 -1.86
N LEU A 273 30.02 -18.72 -2.70
CA LEU A 273 31.44 -18.68 -2.30
C LEU A 273 31.70 -17.73 -1.12
N TYR A 274 30.98 -16.61 -1.05
CA TYR A 274 31.12 -15.65 0.05
C TYR A 274 30.45 -16.16 1.32
N GLY A 275 29.25 -16.74 1.20
CA GLY A 275 28.53 -17.34 2.32
C GLY A 275 29.32 -18.48 2.97
N GLU A 276 29.87 -19.40 2.17
CA GLU A 276 30.68 -20.52 2.67
C GLU A 276 31.95 -20.05 3.41
N ARG A 277 32.59 -18.97 2.94
CA ARG A 277 33.76 -18.39 3.63
C ARG A 277 33.38 -17.81 4.99
N VAL A 278 32.27 -17.07 5.07
CA VAL A 278 31.79 -16.50 6.34
C VAL A 278 31.34 -17.60 7.29
N GLN A 279 30.63 -18.62 6.79
CA GLN A 279 30.25 -19.79 7.56
C GLN A 279 31.49 -20.47 8.19
N LYS A 280 32.52 -20.73 7.38
CA LYS A 280 33.77 -21.34 7.87
C LYS A 280 34.46 -20.46 8.92
N ALA A 281 34.51 -19.15 8.70
CA ALA A 281 35.07 -18.20 9.66
C ALA A 281 34.30 -18.21 10.99
N MET A 282 32.97 -18.29 10.96
CA MET A 282 32.14 -18.40 12.17
C MET A 282 32.35 -19.73 12.90
N GLU A 283 32.40 -20.85 12.18
CA GLU A 283 32.70 -22.18 12.74
C GLU A 283 34.09 -22.22 13.40
N LEU A 284 35.07 -21.53 12.82
CA LEU A 284 36.41 -21.40 13.41
C LEU A 284 36.38 -20.48 14.64
N GLY A 285 35.69 -19.34 14.54
CA GLY A 285 35.63 -18.32 15.59
C GLY A 285 34.87 -18.79 16.83
N ILE A 286 33.82 -19.59 16.67
CA ILE A 286 33.12 -20.19 17.81
C ILE A 286 34.05 -21.18 18.53
N GLY A 287 34.86 -21.95 17.81
CA GLY A 287 35.72 -22.97 18.38
C GLY A 287 34.89 -24.14 18.96
N GLY A 288 35.36 -25.38 18.80
CA GLY A 288 34.59 -26.59 19.16
C GLY A 288 34.20 -26.78 20.64
N HIS A 289 34.31 -25.75 21.48
CA HIS A 289 34.08 -25.77 22.93
C HIS A 289 33.16 -24.65 23.42
N THR A 290 32.12 -24.30 22.67
CA THR A 290 31.08 -23.40 23.21
C THR A 290 29.79 -24.14 23.45
N ASN A 291 29.03 -23.62 24.42
CA ASN A 291 27.65 -24.04 24.64
C ASN A 291 26.69 -23.45 23.57
N PHE A 292 27.18 -22.71 22.58
CA PHE A 292 26.36 -22.07 21.56
C PHE A 292 26.27 -22.93 20.30
N LYS A 293 25.06 -23.00 19.71
CA LYS A 293 24.82 -23.63 18.41
C LYS A 293 24.54 -22.54 17.37
N LEU A 294 25.21 -22.66 16.22
CA LEU A 294 24.91 -21.83 15.04
C LEU A 294 23.95 -22.58 14.14
N ILE A 295 22.81 -21.98 13.83
CA ILE A 295 21.80 -22.54 12.92
C ILE A 295 21.81 -21.71 11.65
N PHE A 296 22.35 -22.28 10.58
CA PHE A 296 22.49 -21.60 9.31
C PHE A 296 21.22 -21.75 8.47
N LYS A 297 20.74 -20.66 7.86
CA LYS A 297 19.73 -20.69 6.80
C LYS A 297 20.26 -19.99 5.55
N ASP A 298 20.01 -20.62 4.41
CA ASP A 298 20.40 -20.10 3.10
C ASP A 298 19.44 -18.98 2.68
N THR A 299 19.98 -17.78 2.49
CA THR A 299 19.21 -16.64 2.02
C THR A 299 19.11 -16.58 0.50
N GLN A 300 19.93 -17.35 -0.22
CA GLN A 300 20.09 -17.32 -1.69
C GLN A 300 20.48 -15.93 -2.24
N GLY A 301 20.77 -14.96 -1.37
CA GLY A 301 20.94 -13.55 -1.72
C GLY A 301 19.63 -12.84 -2.08
N GLU A 302 18.48 -13.43 -1.76
CA GLU A 302 17.15 -12.93 -2.15
C GLU A 302 16.38 -12.38 -0.93
N PRO A 303 15.82 -11.16 -0.99
CA PRO A 303 15.23 -10.51 0.19
C PRO A 303 14.05 -11.26 0.81
N THR A 304 13.19 -11.85 -0.02
CA THR A 304 11.99 -12.58 0.43
C THR A 304 12.37 -13.89 1.13
N VAL A 305 13.30 -14.64 0.56
CA VAL A 305 13.83 -15.88 1.14
C VAL A 305 14.55 -15.58 2.46
N ALA A 306 15.34 -14.51 2.51
CA ALA A 306 16.03 -14.08 3.72
C ALA A 306 15.05 -13.73 4.86
N ALA A 307 13.95 -13.03 4.58
CA ALA A 307 12.93 -12.71 5.58
C ALA A 307 12.21 -13.97 6.10
N GLN A 308 11.89 -14.93 5.23
CA GLN A 308 11.30 -16.22 5.63
C GLN A 308 12.27 -17.05 6.48
N ALA A 309 13.56 -16.99 6.18
CA ALA A 309 14.59 -17.64 6.98
C ALA A 309 14.66 -17.05 8.41
N VAL A 310 14.44 -15.74 8.57
CA VAL A 310 14.31 -15.11 9.92
C VAL A 310 13.13 -15.71 10.67
N GLU A 311 11.95 -15.78 10.05
CA GLU A 311 10.75 -16.36 10.67
C GLU A 311 11.00 -17.81 11.11
N THR A 312 11.64 -18.60 10.25
CA THR A 312 11.98 -19.99 10.57
C THR A 312 12.93 -20.07 11.78
N LEU A 313 14.00 -19.27 11.78
CA LEU A 313 14.98 -19.26 12.87
C LEU A 313 14.36 -18.83 14.20
N VAL A 314 13.48 -17.84 14.19
CA VAL A 314 12.90 -17.30 15.41
C VAL A 314 11.75 -18.17 15.91
N LEU A 315 10.81 -18.52 15.03
CA LEU A 315 9.54 -19.14 15.42
C LEU A 315 9.60 -20.67 15.53
N GLN A 316 10.55 -21.32 14.86
CA GLN A 316 10.69 -22.79 14.88
C GLN A 316 11.98 -23.25 15.56
N GLU A 317 13.08 -22.52 15.35
CA GLU A 317 14.39 -22.88 15.92
C GLU A 317 14.69 -22.13 17.23
N HIS A 318 13.81 -21.19 17.61
CA HIS A 318 13.84 -20.44 18.86
C HIS A 318 15.16 -19.73 19.14
N VAL A 319 15.79 -19.17 18.11
CA VAL A 319 17.10 -18.50 18.28
C VAL A 319 17.00 -17.25 19.16
N ILE A 320 17.98 -17.05 20.05
CA ILE A 320 18.06 -15.85 20.89
C ILE A 320 18.52 -14.60 20.12
N GLY A 321 19.15 -14.81 18.97
CA GLY A 321 19.67 -13.72 18.15
C GLY A 321 20.04 -14.18 16.75
N LEU A 322 20.21 -13.18 15.87
CA LEU A 322 20.47 -13.35 14.46
C LEU A 322 21.79 -12.69 14.09
N VAL A 323 22.55 -13.33 13.20
CA VAL A 323 23.76 -12.77 12.59
C VAL A 323 23.62 -12.83 11.08
N GLY A 324 23.91 -11.71 10.42
CA GLY A 324 23.67 -11.52 8.99
C GLY A 324 22.54 -10.53 8.71
N PRO A 325 22.14 -10.34 7.45
CA PRO A 325 22.69 -11.04 6.30
C PRO A 325 23.96 -10.33 5.79
N LEU A 326 24.55 -10.81 4.70
CA LEU A 326 25.83 -10.31 4.18
C LEU A 326 25.64 -9.15 3.18
N PHE A 327 24.64 -9.25 2.31
CA PHE A 327 24.49 -8.31 1.19
C PHE A 327 23.42 -7.24 1.44
N SER A 328 23.64 -6.06 0.84
CA SER A 328 22.75 -4.89 1.00
C SER A 328 21.35 -5.10 0.41
N GLY A 329 21.17 -6.03 -0.54
CA GLY A 329 19.88 -6.34 -1.15
C GLY A 329 18.89 -6.96 -0.16
N GLU A 330 19.36 -7.87 0.67
CA GLU A 330 18.58 -8.63 1.65
C GLU A 330 18.49 -7.95 3.02
N ALA A 331 19.47 -7.10 3.37
CA ALA A 331 19.62 -6.53 4.71
C ALA A 331 18.39 -5.80 5.25
N MET A 332 17.65 -5.09 4.40
CA MET A 332 16.44 -4.39 4.84
C MET A 332 15.31 -5.33 5.23
N ALA A 333 15.07 -6.35 4.40
CA ALA A 333 13.99 -7.30 4.64
C ALA A 333 14.25 -8.09 5.93
N VAL A 334 15.49 -8.52 6.14
CA VAL A 334 15.92 -9.19 7.37
C VAL A 334 15.79 -8.27 8.58
N ALA A 335 16.24 -7.02 8.48
CA ALA A 335 16.17 -6.07 9.59
C ALA A 335 14.74 -5.70 9.98
N HIS A 336 13.85 -5.47 9.00
CA HIS A 336 12.43 -5.25 9.29
C HIS A 336 11.80 -6.46 9.98
N LYS A 337 12.10 -7.68 9.52
CA LYS A 337 11.53 -8.90 10.11
C LYS A 337 12.08 -9.16 11.53
N ALA A 338 13.37 -8.91 11.76
CA ALA A 338 13.97 -9.03 13.08
C ALA A 338 13.36 -8.02 14.07
N GLU A 339 13.13 -6.77 13.63
CA GLU A 339 12.49 -5.73 14.42
C GLU A 339 11.01 -6.05 14.71
N GLU A 340 10.29 -6.62 13.73
CA GLU A 340 8.90 -7.09 13.88
C GLU A 340 8.80 -8.20 14.94
N LEU A 341 9.73 -9.15 14.93
CA LEU A 341 9.79 -10.26 15.86
C LEU A 341 10.51 -9.94 17.18
N ALA A 342 11.02 -8.72 17.33
CA ALA A 342 11.77 -8.27 18.50
C ALA A 342 12.99 -9.15 18.85
N VAL A 343 13.72 -9.61 17.82
CA VAL A 343 14.92 -10.44 17.98
C VAL A 343 16.18 -9.66 17.60
N PRO A 344 17.22 -9.60 18.45
CA PRO A 344 18.45 -8.91 18.13
C PRO A 344 19.10 -9.42 16.84
N LEU A 345 19.37 -8.50 15.91
CA LEU A 345 20.05 -8.75 14.65
C LEU A 345 21.41 -8.06 14.65
N VAL A 346 22.48 -8.81 14.42
CA VAL A 346 23.81 -8.27 14.13
C VAL A 346 24.07 -8.40 12.63
N SER A 347 23.80 -7.33 11.89
CA SER A 347 23.98 -7.32 10.44
C SER A 347 25.43 -7.25 10.02
N LEU A 348 25.79 -8.09 9.04
CA LEU A 348 27.10 -8.10 8.39
C LEU A 348 27.11 -7.26 7.10
N SER A 349 25.98 -6.65 6.74
CA SER A 349 25.87 -5.77 5.59
C SER A 349 26.32 -4.35 5.93
N HIS A 350 27.02 -3.71 5.00
CA HIS A 350 27.40 -2.29 5.09
C HIS A 350 26.23 -1.34 4.78
N ARG A 351 25.03 -1.85 4.48
CA ARG A 351 23.87 -1.01 4.14
C ARG A 351 23.60 0.05 5.21
N GLU A 352 23.45 1.29 4.76
CA GLU A 352 23.06 2.42 5.61
C GLU A 352 21.61 2.32 6.06
N GLY A 353 21.29 3.00 7.16
CA GLY A 353 19.92 3.05 7.69
C GLY A 353 19.54 1.86 8.57
N LEU A 354 20.33 0.78 8.62
CA LEU A 354 19.94 -0.43 9.36
C LEU A 354 19.68 -0.16 10.86
N PRO A 355 20.62 0.45 11.62
CA PRO A 355 20.37 0.68 13.05
C PRO A 355 19.25 1.71 13.34
N GLN A 356 18.87 2.51 12.35
CA GLN A 356 17.78 3.49 12.48
C GLN A 356 16.39 2.85 12.40
N LEU A 357 16.29 1.56 12.04
CA LEU A 357 15.01 0.86 11.93
C LEU A 357 14.40 0.52 13.28
N GLY A 358 15.23 0.34 14.29
CA GLY A 358 14.76 0.11 15.65
C GLY A 358 15.79 -0.53 16.58
N PRO A 359 15.43 -0.67 17.86
CA PRO A 359 16.33 -1.11 18.93
C PRO A 359 16.89 -2.52 18.77
N TYR A 360 16.31 -3.38 17.92
CA TYR A 360 16.78 -4.75 17.74
C TYR A 360 17.80 -4.89 16.61
N VAL A 361 18.07 -3.82 15.84
CA VAL A 361 18.94 -3.89 14.67
C VAL A 361 20.30 -3.26 14.96
N PHE A 362 21.33 -4.09 14.95
CA PHE A 362 22.73 -3.73 15.09
C PHE A 362 23.47 -3.98 13.78
N ARG A 363 24.55 -3.22 13.55
CA ARG A 363 25.41 -3.39 12.37
C ARG A 363 26.85 -3.58 12.83
N ALA A 364 27.44 -4.73 12.48
CA ALA A 364 28.84 -5.04 12.73
C ALA A 364 29.75 -4.69 11.55
N ALA A 365 29.19 -4.53 10.35
CA ALA A 365 29.96 -4.10 9.19
C ALA A 365 30.51 -2.68 9.37
N LEU A 366 31.77 -2.49 8.99
CA LEU A 366 32.36 -1.16 8.89
C LEU A 366 31.63 -0.36 7.81
N THR A 367 31.30 0.89 8.14
CA THR A 367 30.70 1.80 7.16
C THR A 367 31.76 2.20 6.14
N VAL A 368 31.31 2.64 4.96
CA VAL A 368 32.19 3.09 3.89
C VAL A 368 32.98 4.32 4.35
N GLU A 369 32.31 5.23 5.06
CA GLU A 369 32.83 6.48 5.60
C GLU A 369 33.91 6.20 6.66
N ALA A 370 33.66 5.28 7.58
CA ALA A 370 34.63 4.91 8.61
C ALA A 370 35.93 4.36 8.00
N GLN A 371 35.80 3.55 6.94
CA GLN A 371 36.95 3.01 6.23
C GLN A 371 37.69 4.08 5.42
N ALA A 372 36.96 4.94 4.70
CA ALA A 372 37.54 6.05 3.95
C ALA A 372 38.28 7.02 4.87
N GLN A 373 37.69 7.36 6.02
CA GLN A 373 38.29 8.19 7.05
C GLN A 373 39.57 7.57 7.62
N ALA A 374 39.56 6.26 7.91
CA ALA A 374 40.73 5.55 8.39
C ALA A 374 41.86 5.55 7.35
N LEU A 375 41.53 5.30 6.08
CA LEU A 375 42.50 5.33 4.98
C LEU A 375 43.09 6.72 4.78
N ALA A 376 42.25 7.76 4.75
CA ALA A 376 42.68 9.14 4.61
C ALA A 376 43.56 9.57 5.80
N LYS A 377 43.19 9.17 7.02
CA LYS A 377 44.00 9.42 8.22
C LYS A 377 45.42 8.89 8.04
N VAL A 378 45.58 7.62 7.67
CA VAL A 378 46.91 7.02 7.46
C VAL A 378 47.66 7.73 6.34
N ALA A 379 47.00 8.03 5.22
CA ALA A 379 47.65 8.66 4.08
C ALA A 379 48.19 10.06 4.37
N PHE A 380 47.40 10.90 5.03
CA PHE A 380 47.80 12.28 5.34
C PHE A 380 48.72 12.35 6.56
N GLU A 381 48.35 11.69 7.67
CA GLU A 381 49.02 11.89 8.97
C GLU A 381 50.25 11.01 9.11
N THR A 382 50.21 9.77 8.61
CA THR A 382 51.32 8.82 8.76
C THR A 382 52.27 8.87 7.58
N LEU A 383 51.75 8.95 6.35
CA LEU A 383 52.56 8.91 5.12
C LEU A 383 52.89 10.29 4.55
N GLY A 384 52.24 11.35 5.02
CA GLY A 384 52.49 12.72 4.55
C GLY A 384 52.05 12.98 3.11
N PHE A 385 51.13 12.18 2.57
CA PHE A 385 50.63 12.36 1.22
C PHE A 385 49.60 13.49 1.15
N SER A 386 49.68 14.31 0.11
CA SER A 386 48.75 15.43 -0.15
C SER A 386 48.14 15.42 -1.55
N ARG A 387 48.56 14.48 -2.41
CA ARG A 387 48.13 14.36 -3.81
C ARG A 387 47.71 12.93 -4.10
N PHE A 388 46.49 12.75 -4.61
CA PHE A 388 45.86 11.44 -4.72
C PHE A 388 45.33 11.18 -6.12
N ALA A 389 45.26 9.91 -6.51
CA ALA A 389 44.54 9.46 -7.68
C ALA A 389 43.73 8.21 -7.30
N MET A 390 42.50 8.08 -7.80
CA MET A 390 41.62 6.96 -7.47
C MET A 390 41.30 6.10 -8.70
N LEU A 391 41.33 4.79 -8.50
CA LEU A 391 40.85 3.80 -9.45
C LEU A 391 39.82 2.94 -8.74
N TYR A 392 38.58 2.90 -9.22
CA TYR A 392 37.46 2.26 -8.52
C TYR A 392 36.55 1.46 -9.46
N PRO A 393 35.87 0.41 -8.98
CA PRO A 393 34.93 -0.34 -9.82
C PRO A 393 33.67 0.50 -10.08
N ARG A 394 33.13 0.42 -11.30
CA ARG A 394 31.88 1.04 -11.70
C ARG A 394 30.69 0.23 -11.16
N SER A 395 30.56 0.26 -9.85
CA SER A 395 29.46 -0.34 -9.11
C SER A 395 29.03 0.62 -8.01
N ARG A 396 27.85 0.37 -7.42
CA ARG A 396 27.38 1.17 -6.29
C ARG A 396 28.42 1.20 -5.16
N TYR A 397 28.95 0.02 -4.81
CA TYR A 397 30.03 -0.14 -3.83
C TYR A 397 31.26 0.73 -4.15
N GLY A 398 31.76 0.69 -5.40
CA GLY A 398 32.94 1.48 -5.76
C GLY A 398 32.68 2.98 -5.78
N ILE A 399 31.50 3.41 -6.22
CA ILE A 399 31.09 4.82 -6.22
C ILE A 399 30.98 5.36 -4.79
N ASP A 400 30.39 4.58 -3.87
CA ASP A 400 30.24 4.99 -2.48
C ASP A 400 31.63 5.20 -1.83
N PHE A 401 32.58 4.27 -2.02
CA PHE A 401 33.95 4.40 -1.51
C PHE A 401 34.73 5.56 -2.14
N MET A 402 34.62 5.73 -3.46
CA MET A 402 35.28 6.82 -4.18
C MET A 402 34.81 8.18 -3.65
N THR A 403 33.50 8.34 -3.48
CA THR A 403 32.90 9.58 -2.97
C THR A 403 33.36 9.84 -1.54
N ALA A 404 33.23 8.85 -0.65
CA ALA A 404 33.61 9.00 0.75
C ALA A 404 35.11 9.33 0.93
N PHE A 405 35.99 8.75 0.11
CA PHE A 405 37.41 9.07 0.17
C PHE A 405 37.72 10.45 -0.42
N TRP A 406 37.05 10.87 -1.51
CA TRP A 406 37.19 12.21 -2.05
C TRP A 406 36.82 13.25 -0.98
N ASP A 407 35.66 13.10 -0.34
CA ASP A 407 35.21 14.01 0.71
C ASP A 407 36.28 14.15 1.83
N GLU A 408 36.94 13.05 2.20
CA GLU A 408 38.02 13.06 3.19
C GLU A 408 39.32 13.74 2.70
N VAL A 409 39.61 13.70 1.39
CA VAL A 409 40.72 14.44 0.76
C VAL A 409 40.42 15.94 0.76
N ASP A 410 39.22 16.35 0.35
CA ASP A 410 38.81 17.75 0.33
C ASP A 410 38.80 18.34 1.75
N ARG A 411 38.26 17.58 2.73
CA ARG A 411 38.24 17.96 4.15
C ARG A 411 39.63 18.17 4.75
N ARG A 412 40.66 17.51 4.20
CA ARG A 412 42.07 17.65 4.63
C ARG A 412 42.89 18.54 3.72
N HIS A 413 42.25 19.28 2.82
CA HIS A 413 42.91 20.18 1.86
C HIS A 413 43.95 19.48 0.98
N GLY A 414 43.75 18.18 0.70
CA GLY A 414 44.54 17.47 -0.30
C GLY A 414 44.04 17.73 -1.72
N GLU A 415 44.74 17.15 -2.69
CA GLU A 415 44.47 17.37 -4.09
C GLU A 415 44.17 16.05 -4.83
N MET A 416 42.97 15.94 -5.41
CA MET A 416 42.63 14.86 -6.33
C MET A 416 43.16 15.15 -7.74
N ARG A 417 44.17 14.38 -8.18
CA ARG A 417 44.85 14.52 -9.48
C ARG A 417 44.22 13.72 -10.61
N GLY A 418 43.41 12.71 -10.30
CA GLY A 418 42.76 11.88 -11.31
C GLY A 418 41.87 10.83 -10.68
N ILE A 419 40.79 10.49 -11.37
CA ILE A 419 39.78 9.55 -10.92
C ILE A 419 39.29 8.77 -12.13
N GLU A 420 39.39 7.45 -12.08
CA GLU A 420 38.98 6.58 -13.18
C GLU A 420 38.19 5.38 -12.66
N ALA A 421 37.14 5.04 -13.40
CA ALA A 421 36.35 3.85 -13.13
C ALA A 421 36.78 2.67 -14.03
N TYR A 422 36.60 1.45 -13.55
CA TYR A 422 36.76 0.21 -14.32
C TYR A 422 35.52 -0.68 -14.19
N GLU A 423 35.23 -1.53 -15.17
CA GLU A 423 34.06 -2.43 -15.07
C GLU A 423 34.32 -3.57 -14.07
N PRO A 424 33.35 -3.98 -13.24
CA PRO A 424 33.59 -4.96 -12.15
C PRO A 424 34.16 -6.31 -12.62
N ASP A 425 33.86 -6.74 -13.84
CA ASP A 425 34.31 -7.99 -14.47
C ASP A 425 35.54 -7.80 -15.38
N GLN A 426 36.10 -6.59 -15.42
CA GLN A 426 37.24 -6.25 -16.25
C GLN A 426 38.53 -6.95 -15.77
N THR A 427 39.19 -7.67 -16.68
CA THR A 427 40.45 -8.40 -16.39
C THR A 427 41.71 -7.61 -16.76
N THR A 428 41.58 -6.50 -17.48
CA THR A 428 42.70 -5.64 -17.90
C THR A 428 42.46 -4.17 -17.58
N PHE A 429 43.35 -3.54 -16.80
CA PHE A 429 43.20 -2.15 -16.34
C PHE A 429 44.02 -1.14 -17.14
N LYS A 430 44.60 -1.56 -18.28
CA LYS A 430 45.53 -0.74 -19.07
C LYS A 430 44.95 0.63 -19.45
N GLU A 431 43.73 0.66 -19.95
CA GLU A 431 43.10 1.91 -20.42
C GLU A 431 42.68 2.85 -19.29
N PRO A 432 41.99 2.39 -18.21
CA PRO A 432 41.76 3.22 -17.02
C PRO A 432 43.05 3.79 -16.43
N VAL A 433 44.11 2.97 -16.32
CA VAL A 433 45.42 3.45 -15.81
C VAL A 433 46.02 4.50 -16.74
N ARG A 434 45.98 4.31 -18.07
CA ARG A 434 46.48 5.30 -19.03
C ARG A 434 45.77 6.64 -18.93
N ARG A 435 44.46 6.66 -18.71
CA ARG A 435 43.73 7.91 -18.46
C ARG A 435 44.13 8.53 -17.13
N LEU A 436 44.19 7.73 -16.06
CA LEU A 436 44.53 8.19 -14.71
C LEU A 436 45.90 8.88 -14.64
N VAL A 437 46.90 8.37 -15.37
CA VAL A 437 48.25 8.95 -15.41
C VAL A 437 48.45 10.00 -16.51
N GLY A 438 47.38 10.43 -17.18
CA GLY A 438 47.44 11.44 -18.24
C GLY A 438 48.22 11.01 -19.48
N ARG A 439 48.16 9.71 -19.85
CA ARG A 439 48.78 9.11 -21.05
C ARG A 439 47.78 8.79 -22.17
N HIS A 440 46.51 9.16 -22.00
CA HIS A 440 45.47 8.93 -23.00
C HIS A 440 45.31 10.10 -23.97
N TYR A 441 45.42 11.34 -23.47
CA TYR A 441 45.35 12.56 -24.28
C TYR A 441 46.69 13.30 -24.26
N LEU A 442 47.75 12.64 -24.73
CA LEU A 442 49.11 13.19 -24.73
C LEU A 442 49.21 14.52 -25.47
N THR A 443 48.42 14.72 -26.52
CA THR A 443 48.39 15.95 -27.33
C THR A 443 47.71 17.14 -26.64
N LEU A 444 46.91 16.91 -25.59
CA LEU A 444 46.25 17.98 -24.82
C LEU A 444 47.09 18.45 -23.62
N ARG A 445 48.26 17.83 -23.40
CA ARG A 445 49.16 18.17 -22.31
C ARG A 445 50.15 19.25 -22.75
N ALA A 446 50.09 20.41 -22.08
CA ALA A 446 50.99 21.53 -22.34
C ALA A 446 52.48 21.20 -22.07
N ASP A 447 52.75 20.18 -21.24
CA ASP A 447 54.09 19.72 -20.87
C ASP A 447 54.60 18.53 -21.72
N PHE A 448 53.77 17.98 -22.61
CA PHE A 448 54.16 16.84 -23.43
C PHE A 448 54.92 17.31 -24.68
N LYS A 449 56.23 17.02 -24.72
CA LYS A 449 57.06 17.13 -25.93
C LYS A 449 57.20 15.73 -26.54
N ALA A 450 56.87 15.62 -27.82
CA ALA A 450 56.87 14.38 -28.59
C ALA A 450 58.25 13.74 -28.69
#